data_AF-A0A0Q1DMV0-F1
#
_entry.id   AF-A0A0Q1DMV0-F1
#
_cell.length_a   1.000
_cell.length_b   1.000
_cell.length_c   1.000
_cell.angle_alpha   90.00
_cell.angle_beta   90.00
_cell.angle_gamma   90.00
#
_symmetry.space_group_name_H-M   'P 1'
#
loop_
_entity.id
_entity.type
_entity.pdbx_description
1 polymer ?
#
loop_
_entity_poly.entity_id
_entity_poly.type
_entity_poly.pdbx_seq_one_letter_code
_entity_poly.pdbx_strand_id
1 'polypeptide(L)'
;MGNSRLTTRILMEMENLITKSSTRENITSRFQDLHKSILRKHYNAADVEIDYHRQRIKMDVVLNDQEYDPNTINLVVCTIPVNLFYKDLASFLRSCLLKDVKSLAFYASLLRKHTDKDISMLVL
;
A
#
# COMPACT_ATOMS: atom_id res chain seq x y z
N MET A 1 -13.96 20.26 -11.18
CA MET A 1 -13.24 19.52 -12.27
C MET A 1 -11.76 19.24 -11.98
N GLY A 2 -11.10 19.90 -11.01
CA GLY A 2 -9.67 19.65 -10.70
C GLY A 2 -9.38 18.35 -9.94
N ASN A 3 -10.25 17.96 -8.99
CA ASN A 3 -10.01 16.78 -8.14
C ASN A 3 -9.93 15.45 -8.92
N SER A 4 -10.71 15.28 -10.00
CA SER A 4 -10.70 14.03 -10.77
C SER A 4 -9.39 13.81 -11.54
N ARG A 5 -8.77 14.88 -12.07
CA ARG A 5 -7.49 14.78 -12.80
C ARG A 5 -6.34 14.42 -11.87
N LEU A 6 -6.27 15.05 -10.70
CA LEU A 6 -5.24 14.76 -9.70
C LEU A 6 -5.38 13.32 -9.16
N THR A 7 -6.60 12.88 -8.84
CA THR A 7 -6.88 11.49 -8.45
C THR A 7 -6.38 10.50 -9.49
N THR A 8 -6.75 10.68 -10.76
CA THR A 8 -6.29 9.80 -11.85
C THR A 8 -4.78 9.77 -11.96
N ARG A 9 -4.11 10.92 -11.82
CA ARG A 9 -2.64 11.02 -11.91
C ARG A 9 -1.93 10.29 -10.77
N ILE A 10 -2.40 10.45 -9.53
CA ILE A 10 -1.83 9.75 -8.36
C ILE A 10 -1.97 8.23 -8.53
N LEU A 11 -3.15 7.76 -8.94
CA LEU A 11 -3.39 6.33 -9.15
C LEU A 11 -2.53 5.77 -10.28
N MET A 12 -2.40 6.48 -11.41
CA MET A 12 -1.55 6.07 -12.52
C MET A 12 -0.07 5.97 -12.12
N GLU A 13 0.46 6.93 -11.36
CA GLU A 13 1.84 6.86 -10.85
C GLU A 13 2.03 5.72 -9.85
N MET A 14 1.03 5.45 -8.99
CA MET A 14 1.05 4.27 -8.11
C MET A 14 1.06 2.96 -8.89
N GLU A 15 0.21 2.83 -9.91
CA GLU A 15 0.18 1.65 -10.78
C GLU A 15 1.53 1.43 -11.47
N ASN A 16 2.15 2.50 -11.98
CA ASN A 16 3.49 2.45 -12.58
C ASN A 16 4.55 2.01 -11.57
N LEU A 17 4.52 2.58 -10.36
CA LEU A 17 5.46 2.22 -9.29
C LEU A 17 5.30 0.74 -8.90
N ILE A 18 4.06 0.28 -8.68
CA ILE A 18 3.74 -1.13 -8.37
C ILE A 18 4.26 -2.07 -9.48
N THR A 19 4.08 -1.68 -10.73
CA THR A 19 4.54 -2.48 -11.89
C THR A 19 6.05 -2.67 -11.84
N LYS A 20 6.78 -1.57 -11.65
CA LYS A 20 8.24 -1.58 -11.58
C LYS A 20 8.73 -2.40 -10.38
N SER A 21 8.09 -2.22 -9.23
CA SER A 21 8.54 -2.80 -7.95
C SER A 21 8.22 -4.28 -7.80
N SER A 22 7.25 -4.81 -8.55
CA SER A 22 6.76 -6.19 -8.42
C SER A 22 7.52 -7.23 -9.27
N THR A 23 8.53 -6.80 -10.04
CA THR A 23 9.36 -7.72 -10.83
C THR A 23 10.41 -8.37 -9.92
N ARG A 24 10.69 -9.68 -10.11
CA ARG A 24 11.55 -10.48 -9.19
C ARG A 24 12.92 -9.84 -8.92
N GLU A 25 13.54 -9.28 -9.96
CA GLU A 25 14.87 -8.65 -9.86
C GLU A 25 14.85 -7.33 -9.08
N ASN A 26 13.68 -6.69 -8.96
CA ASN A 26 13.55 -5.37 -8.35
C ASN A 26 13.04 -5.44 -6.90
N ILE A 27 12.72 -6.61 -6.34
CA ILE A 27 12.18 -6.72 -4.96
C ILE A 27 13.28 -6.45 -3.92
N THR A 28 13.59 -5.18 -3.75
CA THR A 28 14.49 -4.63 -2.72
C THR A 28 13.72 -4.39 -1.42
N SER A 29 14.43 -4.22 -0.30
CA SER A 29 13.80 -3.86 1.00
C SER A 29 12.90 -2.63 0.89
N ARG A 30 13.34 -1.59 0.15
CA ARG A 30 12.55 -0.37 -0.11
C ARG A 30 11.22 -0.68 -0.81
N PHE A 31 11.18 -1.64 -1.72
CA PHE A 31 9.93 -2.02 -2.39
C PHE A 31 9.09 -3.02 -1.59
N GLN A 32 9.72 -3.85 -0.77
CA GLN A 32 8.99 -4.65 0.21
C GLN A 32 8.20 -3.75 1.17
N ASP A 33 8.80 -2.66 1.65
CA ASP A 33 8.12 -1.68 2.49
C ASP A 33 6.95 -1.01 1.78
N LEU A 34 7.12 -0.66 0.49
CA LEU A 34 6.03 -0.13 -0.34
C LEU A 34 4.86 -1.12 -0.41
N HIS A 35 5.15 -2.38 -0.77
CA HIS A 35 4.13 -3.42 -0.92
C HIS A 35 3.38 -3.66 0.40
N LYS A 36 4.11 -3.78 1.51
CA LYS A 36 3.51 -3.93 2.85
C LYS A 36 2.66 -2.73 3.23
N SER A 37 3.10 -1.51 2.91
CA SER A 37 2.36 -0.29 3.24
C SER A 37 1.02 -0.19 2.50
N ILE A 38 0.96 -0.63 1.23
CA ILE A 38 -0.30 -0.72 0.47
C ILE A 38 -1.26 -1.70 1.15
N LEU A 39 -0.77 -2.88 1.55
CA LEU A 39 -1.58 -3.91 2.18
C LEU A 39 -2.08 -3.51 3.56
N ARG A 40 -1.21 -2.92 4.40
CA ARG A 40 -1.59 -2.37 5.71
C ARG A 40 -2.72 -1.36 5.57
N LYS A 41 -2.61 -0.45 4.59
CA LYS A 41 -3.64 0.56 4.34
C LYS A 41 -4.96 -0.05 3.86
N HIS A 42 -4.91 -1.03 2.95
CA HIS A 42 -6.12 -1.61 2.34
C HIS A 42 -6.88 -2.51 3.30
N TYR A 43 -6.18 -3.39 4.02
CA TYR A 43 -6.78 -4.38 4.91
C TYR A 43 -6.89 -3.92 6.37
N ASN A 44 -6.47 -2.70 6.70
CA ASN A 44 -6.27 -2.26 8.08
C ASN A 44 -5.47 -3.29 8.90
N ALA A 45 -4.31 -3.69 8.37
CA ALA A 45 -3.47 -4.72 9.00
C ALA A 45 -2.41 -4.10 9.91
N ALA A 46 -2.26 -4.66 11.12
CA ALA A 46 -1.21 -4.30 12.06
C ALA A 46 0.16 -4.81 11.58
N ASP A 47 0.19 -6.04 11.06
CA ASP A 47 1.39 -6.59 10.43
C ASP A 47 1.12 -7.27 9.09
N VAL A 48 2.16 -7.30 8.25
CA VAL A 48 2.15 -7.85 6.89
C VAL A 48 3.50 -8.51 6.57
N GLU A 49 3.44 -9.80 6.22
CA GLU A 49 4.53 -10.55 5.62
C GLU A 49 4.18 -10.96 4.20
N ILE A 50 5.16 -10.88 3.29
CA ILE A 50 5.00 -11.32 1.91
C ILE A 50 6.11 -12.32 1.60
N ASP A 51 5.71 -13.56 1.32
CA ASP A 51 6.59 -14.58 0.77
C ASP A 51 6.49 -14.51 -0.76
N TYR A 52 7.46 -13.81 -1.36
CA TYR A 52 7.53 -13.60 -2.81
C TYR A 52 7.80 -14.87 -3.61
N HIS A 53 8.42 -15.87 -2.98
CA HIS A 53 8.77 -17.13 -3.63
C HIS A 53 7.57 -18.09 -3.67
N ARG A 54 6.81 -18.16 -2.57
CA ARG A 54 5.61 -19.00 -2.43
C ARG A 54 4.32 -18.29 -2.79
N GLN A 55 4.41 -17.03 -3.23
CA GLN A 55 3.30 -16.17 -3.63
C GLN A 55 2.21 -16.06 -2.55
N ARG A 56 2.64 -15.81 -1.32
CA ARG A 56 1.78 -15.81 -0.14
C ARG A 56 1.89 -14.51 0.63
N ILE A 57 0.77 -14.01 1.11
CA ILE A 57 0.68 -12.83 1.97
C ILE A 57 0.07 -13.29 3.29
N LYS A 58 0.74 -12.99 4.40
CA LYS A 58 0.20 -13.17 5.75
C LYS A 58 0.00 -11.81 6.38
N MET A 59 -1.11 -11.64 7.09
CA MET A 59 -1.47 -10.37 7.70
C MET A 59 -2.18 -10.62 9.02
N ASP A 60 -1.99 -9.70 9.96
CA ASP A 60 -2.80 -9.61 11.16
C ASP A 60 -3.77 -8.43 11.00
N VAL A 61 -5.01 -8.75 10.62
CA VAL A 61 -6.05 -7.76 10.29
C VAL A 61 -6.75 -7.31 11.56
N VAL A 62 -6.82 -6.00 11.78
CA VAL A 62 -7.47 -5.41 12.95
C VAL A 62 -8.98 -5.61 12.87
N LEU A 63 -9.60 -6.07 13.96
CA LEU A 63 -11.04 -6.29 14.06
C LEU A 63 -11.83 -5.04 14.41
N ASN A 64 -11.24 -4.19 15.25
CA ASN A 64 -11.86 -2.98 15.77
C ASN A 64 -10.97 -1.77 15.46
N ASP A 65 -11.39 -0.97 14.48
CA ASP A 65 -10.67 0.23 14.05
C ASP A 65 -10.50 1.27 15.17
N GLN A 66 -11.27 1.18 16.27
CA GLN A 66 -11.12 2.05 17.43
C GLN A 66 -9.96 1.66 18.36
N GLU A 67 -9.49 0.41 18.28
CA GLU A 67 -8.42 -0.13 19.12
C GLU A 67 -7.02 0.04 18.48
N TYR A 68 -6.95 0.53 17.25
CA TYR A 68 -5.71 0.68 16.51
C TYR A 68 -5.52 2.10 15.97
N ASP A 69 -4.55 2.81 16.53
CA ASP A 69 -4.01 4.03 15.93
C ASP A 69 -2.58 3.77 15.41
N PRO A 70 -2.35 3.81 14.09
CA PRO A 70 -1.02 3.60 13.51
C PRO A 70 0.02 4.67 13.94
N ASN A 71 -0.40 5.76 14.58
CA ASN A 71 0.49 6.84 15.05
C ASN A 71 0.87 6.71 16.54
N THR A 72 0.39 5.70 17.26
CA THR A 72 0.68 5.49 18.69
C THR A 72 1.16 4.08 18.98
N ILE A 73 1.71 3.88 20.18
CA ILE A 73 2.04 2.54 20.68
C ILE A 73 0.73 1.90 21.16
N ASN A 74 0.19 0.98 20.37
CA ASN A 74 -0.99 0.20 20.75
C ASN A 74 -0.56 -0.96 21.66
N LEU A 75 -1.12 -1.04 22.87
CA LEU A 75 -0.75 -2.06 23.87
C LEU A 75 -1.41 -3.42 23.61
N VAL A 76 -2.68 -3.41 23.20
CA VAL A 76 -3.46 -4.61 22.85
C VAL A 76 -4.36 -4.24 21.69
N VAL A 77 -4.24 -4.96 20.57
CA VAL A 77 -5.08 -4.80 19.39
C VAL A 77 -5.64 -6.16 19.03
N CYS A 78 -6.96 -6.29 18.97
CA CYS A 78 -7.57 -7.54 18.53
C CYS A 78 -7.36 -7.72 17.02
N THR A 79 -6.62 -8.77 16.63
CA THR A 79 -6.35 -9.10 15.23
C THR A 79 -6.84 -10.49 14.86
N ILE A 80 -7.13 -10.68 13.57
CA ILE A 80 -7.34 -12.01 12.96
C ILE A 80 -6.19 -12.30 12.00
N PRO A 81 -5.56 -13.49 12.11
CA PRO A 81 -4.55 -13.92 11.15
C PRO A 81 -5.23 -14.27 9.82
N VAL A 82 -4.78 -13.63 8.75
CA VAL A 82 -5.23 -13.83 7.38
C VAL A 82 -4.08 -14.31 6.52
N ASN A 83 -4.34 -15.30 5.67
CA ASN A 83 -3.36 -15.88 4.75
C ASN A 83 -3.95 -15.96 3.34
N LEU A 84 -3.37 -15.22 2.41
CA LEU A 84 -3.83 -15.11 1.02
C LEU A 84 -2.76 -15.58 0.06
N PHE A 85 -3.19 -16.27 -1.00
CA PHE A 85 -2.35 -16.54 -2.16
C PHE A 85 -2.60 -15.51 -3.25
N TYR A 86 -1.55 -15.14 -3.98
CA TYR A 86 -1.67 -14.30 -5.18
C TYR A 86 -1.03 -14.98 -6.39
N LYS A 87 -1.56 -14.72 -7.58
CA LYS A 87 -0.96 -15.22 -8.84
C LYS A 87 0.07 -14.26 -9.40
N ASP A 88 -0.30 -12.99 -9.46
CA ASP A 88 0.53 -11.88 -9.91
C ASP A 88 0.51 -10.77 -8.85
N LEU A 89 1.70 -10.38 -8.38
CA LEU A 89 1.82 -9.41 -7.30
C LEU A 89 1.36 -8.02 -7.74
N ALA A 90 1.72 -7.61 -8.97
CA ALA A 90 1.39 -6.28 -9.45
C ALA A 90 -0.13 -6.09 -9.55
N SER A 91 -0.81 -7.05 -10.19
CA SER A 91 -2.27 -7.04 -10.32
C SER A 91 -2.96 -7.11 -8.96
N PHE A 92 -2.44 -7.94 -8.03
CA PHE A 92 -2.96 -8.00 -6.66
C PHE A 92 -2.87 -6.64 -5.96
N LEU A 93 -1.69 -6.03 -5.93
CA LEU A 93 -1.49 -4.75 -5.26
C LEU A 93 -2.27 -3.60 -5.90
N ARG A 94 -2.42 -3.58 -7.23
CA ARG A 94 -3.27 -2.59 -7.91
C ARG A 94 -4.74 -2.73 -7.49
N SER A 95 -5.22 -3.96 -7.28
CA SER A 95 -6.59 -4.19 -6.77
C SER A 95 -6.81 -3.66 -5.35
N CYS A 96 -5.73 -3.47 -4.59
CA CYS A 96 -5.78 -2.88 -3.25
C CYS A 96 -5.84 -1.34 -3.24
N LEU A 97 -5.71 -0.67 -4.39
CA LEU A 97 -5.74 0.79 -4.44
C LEU A 97 -7.17 1.32 -4.26
N LEU A 98 -7.35 2.18 -3.24
CA LEU A 98 -8.62 2.81 -2.89
C LEU A 98 -8.71 4.22 -3.46
N LYS A 99 -9.90 4.63 -3.91
CA LYS A 99 -10.11 5.93 -4.57
C LYS A 99 -10.56 7.04 -3.60
N ASP A 100 -10.64 6.75 -2.30
CA ASP A 100 -11.06 7.72 -1.30
C ASP A 100 -9.95 8.75 -0.98
N VAL A 101 -10.37 9.93 -0.51
CA VAL A 101 -9.46 11.07 -0.28
C VAL A 101 -8.36 10.75 0.73
N LYS A 102 -8.66 9.99 1.80
CA LYS A 102 -7.67 9.65 2.84
C LYS A 102 -6.58 8.74 2.25
N SER A 103 -6.96 7.81 1.39
CA SER A 103 -6.02 6.92 0.71
C SER A 103 -5.19 7.64 -0.34
N LEU A 104 -5.75 8.61 -1.08
CA LEU A 104 -5.00 9.39 -2.06
C LEU A 104 -3.87 10.23 -1.44
N ALA A 105 -4.13 10.88 -0.30
CA ALA A 105 -3.09 11.60 0.44
C ALA A 105 -1.96 10.67 0.88
N PHE A 106 -2.31 9.46 1.35
CA PHE A 106 -1.35 8.42 1.70
C PHE A 106 -0.53 7.94 0.47
N TYR A 107 -1.15 7.73 -0.69
CA TYR A 107 -0.44 7.32 -1.89
C TYR A 107 0.51 8.41 -2.40
N ALA A 108 0.11 9.68 -2.32
CA ALA A 108 1.00 10.79 -2.65
C ALA A 108 2.27 10.80 -1.78
N SER A 109 2.15 10.50 -0.48
CA SER A 109 3.30 10.42 0.42
C SER A 109 4.20 9.22 0.12
N LEU A 110 3.62 8.06 -0.22
CA LEU A 110 4.38 6.89 -0.68
C LEU A 110 5.15 7.20 -1.97
N LEU A 111 4.51 7.82 -2.97
CA LEU A 111 5.18 8.17 -4.21
C LEU A 111 6.37 9.09 -3.96
N ARG A 112 6.22 10.12 -3.12
CA ARG A 112 7.34 10.99 -2.72
C ARG A 112 8.47 10.20 -2.07
N LYS A 113 8.16 9.29 -1.14
CA LYS A 113 9.13 8.44 -0.43
C LYS A 113 9.87 7.47 -1.36
N HIS A 114 9.22 6.98 -2.41
CA HIS A 114 9.73 5.87 -3.24
C HIS A 114 10.21 6.27 -4.64
N THR A 115 9.96 7.50 -5.09
CA THR A 115 10.31 7.96 -6.45
C THR A 115 11.10 9.25 -6.51
N ASP A 116 11.36 9.91 -5.38
CA ASP A 116 11.98 11.25 -5.29
C ASP A 116 11.27 12.33 -6.15
N LYS A 117 10.10 12.00 -6.72
CA LYS A 117 9.24 12.92 -7.45
C LYS A 117 8.46 13.75 -6.45
N ASP A 118 8.58 15.07 -6.54
CA ASP A 118 7.74 15.98 -5.78
C ASP A 118 6.38 16.12 -6.45
N ILE A 119 5.39 15.40 -5.94
CA ILE A 119 4.01 15.43 -6.45
C ILE A 119 3.34 16.78 -6.20
N SER A 120 3.85 17.59 -5.26
CA SER A 120 3.34 18.95 -5.04
C SER A 120 3.52 19.86 -6.25
N MET A 121 4.48 19.58 -7.13
CA MET A 121 4.65 20.26 -8.43
C MET A 121 3.69 19.77 -9.53
N LEU A 122 2.86 18.75 -9.26
CA LEU A 122 1.92 18.16 -10.24
C LEU A 122 0.50 18.77 -10.17
N VAL A 123 0.32 19.80 -9.32
CA VAL A 123 -0.94 20.54 -9.09
C VAL A 123 -1.09 21.77 -10.00
N LEU A 124 -0.06 22.13 -10.77
CA LEU A 124 -0.11 23.18 -11.80
C LEU A 124 -0.71 22.67 -13.12
#